data_AF-A0A448IDB3-F1
#
_entry.id   AF-A0A448IDB3-F1
#
_cell.length_a   1.000
_cell.length_b   1.000
_cell.length_c   1.000
_cell.angle_alpha   90.00
_cell.angle_beta   90.00
_cell.angle_gamma   90.00
#
_symmetry.space_group_name_H-M   'P 1'
#
loop_
_entity.id
_entity.type
_entity.pdbx_description
1 polymer ?
#
loop_
_entity_poly.entity_id
_entity_poly.type
_entity_poly.pdbx_seq_one_letter_code
_entity_poly.pdbx_strand_id
1 'polypeptide(L)'
;MGNGQPDEGEAQVIVSVADAAVHMFNAAIEDLPEPADPEFPSRAAVVLTGLRKLVASLTKAAERNRATPAVIISLSGVRTTYDNLMERAAEGPGSTLGQRLYVSRTRAKLTAKEAANGAGLRADLIRAIEEEEPTTEDETAAVKELIAALGG
;
A
#
# COMPACT_ATOMS: atom_id res chain seq x y z
N MET A 1 17.85 15.31 34.68
CA MET A 1 18.18 13.93 34.25
C MET A 1 16.94 13.39 33.57
N GLY A 2 17.00 13.16 32.26
CA GLY A 2 15.84 12.86 31.43
C GLY A 2 15.37 11.43 31.62
N ASN A 3 14.17 11.25 32.17
CA ASN A 3 13.44 10.00 32.01
C ASN A 3 12.74 10.07 30.65
N GLY A 4 13.46 9.72 29.57
CA GLY A 4 12.76 9.31 28.35
C GLY A 4 11.90 8.11 28.73
N GLN A 5 10.58 8.21 28.56
CA GLN A 5 9.71 7.07 28.82
C GLN A 5 10.18 5.92 27.93
N PRO A 6 10.24 4.66 28.41
CA PRO A 6 10.73 3.53 27.61
C PRO A 6 10.06 3.40 26.23
N ASP A 7 8.82 3.87 26.12
CA ASP A 7 8.05 3.99 24.88
C ASP A 7 8.62 5.00 23.85
N GLU A 8 9.18 6.11 24.32
CA GLU A 8 9.80 7.14 23.44
C GLU A 8 11.08 6.60 22.79
N GLY A 9 11.87 5.83 23.53
CA GLY A 9 13.07 5.18 22.99
C GLY A 9 12.72 4.14 21.93
N GLU A 10 11.72 3.29 22.19
CA GLU A 10 11.21 2.34 21.20
C GLU A 10 10.65 3.04 19.96
N ALA A 11 9.88 4.11 20.15
CA ALA A 11 9.35 4.89 19.04
C ALA A 11 10.45 5.53 18.18
N GLN A 12 11.51 6.07 18.78
CA GLN A 12 12.65 6.62 18.04
C GLN A 12 13.38 5.56 17.21
N VAL A 13 13.56 4.35 17.76
CA VAL A 13 14.15 3.24 17.01
C VAL A 13 13.25 2.84 15.83
N ILE A 14 11.95 2.69 16.07
CA ILE A 14 10.98 2.36 15.01
C ILE A 14 11.02 3.40 13.89
N VAL A 15 11.01 4.69 14.24
CA VAL A 15 11.06 5.80 13.28
C VAL A 15 12.37 5.79 12.50
N SER A 16 13.52 5.66 13.16
CA SER A 16 14.83 5.63 12.47
C SER A 16 14.96 4.46 11.49
N VAL A 17 14.43 3.28 11.84
CA VAL A 17 14.40 2.11 10.96
C VAL A 17 13.44 2.33 9.80
N ALA A 18 12.27 2.91 10.06
CA ALA A 18 11.30 3.25 9.02
C ALA A 18 11.87 4.28 8.02
N ASP A 19 12.54 5.32 8.51
CA ASP A 19 13.15 6.35 7.67
C ASP A 19 14.25 5.75 6.78
N ALA A 20 15.13 4.91 7.35
CA ALA A 20 16.14 4.19 6.58
C ALA A 20 15.51 3.28 5.51
N ALA A 21 14.45 2.55 5.86
CA ALA A 21 13.73 1.70 4.91
C ALA A 21 13.06 2.50 3.79
N VAL A 22 12.44 3.65 4.12
CA VAL A 22 11.85 4.56 3.12
C VAL A 22 12.92 5.10 2.19
N HIS A 23 14.09 5.51 2.70
CA HIS A 23 15.20 5.95 1.86
C HIS A 23 15.65 4.85 0.89
N MET A 24 15.75 3.60 1.36
CA MET A 24 16.08 2.47 0.48
C MET A 24 15.00 2.21 -0.57
N PHE A 25 13.72 2.27 -0.20
CA PHE A 25 12.62 2.08 -1.16
C PHE A 25 12.53 3.23 -2.17
N ASN A 26 12.76 4.47 -1.78
CA ASN A 26 12.80 5.61 -2.70
C ASN A 26 13.91 5.44 -3.73
N ALA A 27 15.12 5.05 -3.30
CA ALA A 27 16.21 4.74 -4.24
C ALA A 27 15.84 3.59 -5.19
N ALA A 28 15.17 2.55 -4.69
CA ALA A 28 14.70 1.45 -5.54
C ALA A 28 13.61 1.89 -6.52
N ILE A 29 12.72 2.81 -6.14
CA ILE A 29 11.67 3.38 -7.01
C ILE A 29 12.28 4.26 -8.10
N GLU A 30 13.31 5.03 -7.77
CA GLU A 30 14.07 5.86 -8.72
C GLU A 30 14.80 5.00 -9.76
N ASP A 31 15.27 3.80 -9.38
CA ASP A 31 15.91 2.84 -10.29
C ASP A 31 14.90 1.99 -11.11
N LEU A 32 13.59 2.12 -10.85
CA LEU A 32 12.59 1.39 -11.65
C LEU A 32 12.58 1.89 -13.10
N PRO A 33 12.52 0.98 -14.09
CA PRO A 33 12.42 1.35 -15.49
C PRO A 33 11.09 2.05 -15.79
N GLU A 34 10.94 2.61 -16.98
CA GLU A 34 9.69 3.26 -17.37
C GLU A 34 8.51 2.29 -17.32
N PRO A 35 7.27 2.76 -17.02
CA PRO A 35 6.10 1.88 -16.88
C PRO A 35 5.78 1.01 -18.11
N ALA A 36 6.20 1.44 -19.30
CA ALA A 36 6.03 0.68 -20.54
C ALA A 36 7.08 -0.43 -20.74
N ASP A 37 8.15 -0.45 -19.93
CA ASP A 37 9.18 -1.47 -19.98
C ASP A 37 8.64 -2.82 -19.48
N PRO A 38 8.88 -3.93 -20.19
CA PRO A 38 8.38 -5.25 -19.80
C PRO A 38 8.90 -5.75 -18.44
N GLU A 39 10.05 -5.25 -17.95
CA GLU A 39 10.57 -5.59 -16.63
C GLU A 39 9.87 -4.83 -15.49
N PHE A 40 9.27 -3.67 -15.79
CA PHE A 40 8.68 -2.79 -14.78
C PHE A 40 7.69 -3.49 -13.84
N PRO A 41 6.68 -4.25 -14.32
CA PRO A 41 5.70 -4.88 -13.43
C PRO A 41 6.34 -5.80 -12.40
N SER A 42 7.34 -6.59 -12.82
CA SER A 42 8.03 -7.53 -11.94
C SER A 42 8.86 -6.83 -10.86
N ARG A 43 9.59 -5.76 -11.23
CA ARG A 43 10.41 -4.98 -10.29
C ARG A 43 9.54 -4.16 -9.34
N ALA A 44 8.48 -3.54 -9.84
CA ALA A 44 7.52 -2.78 -9.03
C ALA A 44 6.83 -3.68 -7.99
N ALA A 45 6.44 -4.91 -8.36
CA ALA A 45 5.81 -5.86 -7.44
C ALA A 45 6.70 -6.21 -6.22
N VAL A 46 8.01 -6.34 -6.42
CA VAL A 46 8.97 -6.59 -5.34
C VAL A 46 9.00 -5.41 -4.36
N VAL A 47 9.08 -4.18 -4.88
CA VAL A 47 9.10 -2.95 -4.07
C VAL A 47 7.78 -2.78 -3.32
N LEU A 48 6.64 -2.95 -4.00
CA LEU A 48 5.30 -2.87 -3.41
C LEU A 48 5.11 -3.88 -2.27
N THR A 49 5.60 -5.11 -2.44
CA THR A 49 5.56 -6.14 -1.39
C THR A 49 6.36 -5.71 -0.16
N GLY A 50 7.54 -5.12 -0.36
CA GLY A 50 8.36 -4.57 0.73
C GLY A 50 7.68 -3.42 1.46
N LEU A 51 7.15 -2.45 0.72
CA LEU A 51 6.41 -1.31 1.26
C LEU A 51 5.17 -1.75 2.05
N ARG A 52 4.42 -2.74 1.57
CA ARG A 52 3.25 -3.29 2.27
C ARG A 52 3.61 -3.86 3.65
N LYS A 53 4.71 -4.61 3.73
CA LYS A 53 5.23 -5.14 5.01
C LYS A 53 5.63 -4.01 5.97
N LEU A 54 6.20 -2.93 5.45
CA LEU A 54 6.53 -1.74 6.24
C LEU A 54 5.28 -1.00 6.74
N VAL A 55 4.27 -0.80 5.87
CA VAL A 55 2.96 -0.22 6.25
C VAL A 55 2.31 -1.05 7.36
N ALA A 56 2.28 -2.37 7.22
CA ALA A 56 1.69 -3.26 8.23
C ALA A 56 2.42 -3.15 9.58
N SER A 57 3.76 -3.13 9.55
CA SER A 57 4.59 -3.01 10.77
C SER A 57 4.36 -1.68 11.49
N LEU A 58 4.31 -0.56 10.75
CA LEU A 58 4.06 0.76 11.31
C LEU A 58 2.60 0.95 11.75
N THR A 59 1.64 0.34 11.06
CA THR A 59 0.23 0.33 11.49
C THR A 59 0.10 -0.36 12.85
N LYS A 60 0.75 -1.51 13.03
CA LYS A 60 0.79 -2.21 14.32
C LYS A 60 1.48 -1.40 15.42
N ALA A 61 2.48 -0.59 15.09
CA ALA A 61 3.11 0.33 16.03
C ALA A 61 2.18 1.50 16.40
N ALA A 62 1.46 2.05 15.41
CA ALA A 62 0.52 3.15 15.57
C ALA A 62 -0.75 2.76 16.38
N GLU A 63 -1.14 1.49 16.36
CA GLU A 63 -2.28 0.99 17.15
C GLU A 63 -1.97 0.76 18.64
N ARG A 64 -0.70 0.86 19.04
CA ARG A 64 -0.31 0.73 20.45
C ARG A 64 -0.87 1.90 21.26
N ASN A 65 -1.25 1.64 22.52
CA ASN A 65 -1.91 2.60 23.43
C ASN A 65 -1.13 3.92 23.71
N ARG A 66 0.09 4.05 23.18
CA ARG A 66 1.02 5.18 23.35
C ARG A 66 1.80 5.47 22.07
N ALA A 67 1.21 5.24 20.90
CA ALA A 67 1.84 5.64 19.64
C ALA A 67 2.20 7.13 19.66
N THR A 68 3.46 7.44 19.36
CA THR A 68 3.93 8.83 19.32
C THR A 68 3.55 9.48 17.99
N PRO A 69 3.38 10.81 17.93
CA PRO A 69 3.14 11.52 16.66
C PRO A 69 4.20 11.22 15.59
N ALA A 70 5.45 10.94 15.99
CA ALA A 70 6.52 10.57 15.07
C ALA A 70 6.21 9.27 14.31
N VAL A 71 5.68 8.25 14.98
CA VAL A 71 5.26 6.99 14.32
C VAL A 71 4.14 7.25 13.31
N ILE A 72 3.20 8.15 13.63
CA ILE A 72 2.10 8.51 12.73
C ILE A 72 2.63 9.23 11.48
N ILE A 73 3.60 10.14 11.63
CA ILE A 73 4.24 10.84 10.51
C ILE A 73 4.99 9.84 9.61
N SER A 74 5.80 8.95 10.18
CA SER A 74 6.50 7.91 9.41
C SER A 74 5.51 6.99 8.69
N LEU A 75 4.43 6.56 9.35
CA LEU A 75 3.37 5.75 8.72
C LEU A 75 2.72 6.49 7.55
N SER A 76 2.44 7.80 7.70
CA SER A 76 1.92 8.63 6.62
C SER A 76 2.87 8.68 5.43
N GLY A 77 4.18 8.90 5.67
CA GLY A 77 5.18 8.96 4.60
C GLY A 77 5.32 7.64 3.82
N VAL A 78 5.31 6.51 4.54
CA VAL A 78 5.33 5.18 3.89
C VAL A 78 4.08 4.96 3.06
N ARG A 79 2.89 5.33 3.55
CA ARG A 79 1.63 5.22 2.80
C ARG A 79 1.66 6.06 1.53
N THR A 80 2.12 7.31 1.60
CA THR A 80 2.29 8.16 0.41
C THR A 80 3.25 7.54 -0.60
N THR A 81 4.35 6.96 -0.15
CA THR A 81 5.31 6.28 -1.04
C THR A 81 4.68 5.07 -1.73
N TYR A 82 3.92 4.26 -0.98
CA TYR A 82 3.17 3.13 -1.51
C TYR A 82 2.10 3.56 -2.52
N ASP A 83 1.32 4.60 -2.20
CA ASP A 83 0.27 5.13 -3.06
C ASP A 83 0.84 5.61 -4.40
N ASN A 84 1.92 6.39 -4.37
CA ASN A 84 2.58 6.89 -5.58
C ASN A 84 3.08 5.74 -6.48
N LEU A 85 3.68 4.70 -5.89
CA LEU A 85 4.13 3.55 -6.67
C LEU A 85 2.94 2.73 -7.21
N MET A 86 1.86 2.59 -6.44
CA MET A 86 0.63 1.93 -6.90
C MET A 86 0.00 2.65 -8.09
N GLU A 87 -0.07 3.98 -8.06
CA GLU A 87 -0.56 4.78 -9.19
C GLU A 87 0.27 4.55 -10.46
N ARG A 88 1.60 4.65 -10.35
CA ARG A 88 2.51 4.36 -11.47
C ARG A 88 2.37 2.92 -11.98
N ALA A 89 2.14 1.96 -11.08
CA ALA A 89 1.95 0.55 -11.43
C ALA A 89 0.63 0.29 -12.16
N ALA A 90 -0.45 0.94 -11.74
CA ALA A 90 -1.78 0.77 -12.34
C ALA A 90 -1.88 1.35 -13.76
N GLU A 91 -1.04 2.33 -14.12
CA GLU A 91 -1.02 2.96 -15.45
C GLU A 91 -0.27 2.14 -16.50
N GLY A 92 0.55 1.17 -16.08
CA GLY A 92 1.32 0.32 -16.98
C GLY A 92 0.47 -0.74 -17.71
N PRO A 93 0.88 -1.19 -18.90
CA PRO A 93 0.18 -2.24 -19.66
C PRO A 93 0.15 -3.60 -18.95
N GLY A 94 1.06 -3.82 -17.99
CA GLY A 94 1.13 -5.01 -17.14
C GLY A 94 0.40 -4.88 -15.81
N SER A 95 -0.46 -3.87 -15.62
CA SER A 95 -1.12 -3.64 -14.35
C SER A 95 -1.97 -4.83 -13.91
N THR A 96 -1.85 -5.20 -12.65
CA THR A 96 -2.64 -6.28 -12.05
C THR A 96 -4.07 -5.83 -11.77
N LEU A 97 -4.96 -6.78 -11.47
CA LEU A 97 -6.31 -6.47 -11.01
C LEU A 97 -6.27 -5.69 -9.69
N GLY A 98 -5.40 -6.09 -8.76
CA GLY A 98 -5.23 -5.46 -7.45
C GLY A 98 -4.76 -4.02 -7.54
N GLN A 99 -3.77 -3.73 -8.39
CA GLN A 99 -3.26 -2.38 -8.61
C GLN A 99 -4.35 -1.43 -9.14
N ARG A 100 -5.08 -1.86 -10.18
CA ARG A 100 -6.18 -1.06 -10.74
C ARG A 100 -7.30 -0.86 -9.73
N LEU A 101 -7.70 -1.91 -9.01
CA LEU A 101 -8.72 -1.83 -7.95
C LEU A 101 -8.32 -0.83 -6.88
N TYR A 102 -7.10 -0.94 -6.35
CA TYR A 102 -6.56 -0.06 -5.33
C TYR A 102 -6.68 1.41 -5.76
N VAL A 103 -6.14 1.74 -6.93
CA VAL A 103 -6.09 3.11 -7.46
C VAL A 103 -7.50 3.65 -7.75
N SER A 104 -8.37 2.86 -8.38
CA SER A 104 -9.74 3.30 -8.66
C SER A 104 -10.50 3.61 -7.37
N ARG A 105 -10.40 2.76 -6.34
CA ARG A 105 -11.11 2.99 -5.08
C ARG A 105 -10.52 4.15 -4.28
N THR A 106 -9.20 4.33 -4.26
CA THR A 106 -8.56 5.42 -3.50
C THR A 106 -8.82 6.77 -4.15
N ARG A 107 -8.79 6.86 -5.49
CA ARG A 107 -9.21 8.06 -6.23
C ARG A 107 -10.68 8.42 -5.95
N ALA A 108 -11.54 7.41 -5.82
CA ALA A 108 -12.93 7.57 -5.41
C ALA A 108 -13.13 7.80 -3.88
N LYS A 109 -12.04 7.84 -3.10
CA LYS A 109 -12.02 8.00 -1.63
C LYS A 109 -12.81 6.91 -0.89
N LEU A 110 -12.85 5.71 -1.45
CA LEU A 110 -13.52 4.55 -0.87
C LEU A 110 -12.56 3.72 -0.03
N THR A 111 -13.04 3.32 1.15
CA THR A 111 -12.41 2.27 1.94
C THR A 111 -12.56 0.91 1.25
N ALA A 112 -11.69 -0.04 1.58
CA ALA A 112 -11.82 -1.43 1.10
C ALA A 112 -13.20 -2.04 1.44
N LYS A 113 -13.79 -1.65 2.58
CA LYS A 113 -15.13 -2.12 2.99
C LYS A 113 -16.24 -1.54 2.10
N GLU A 114 -16.17 -0.26 1.75
CA GLU A 114 -17.16 0.37 0.86
C GLU A 114 -17.05 -0.18 -0.57
N ALA A 115 -15.83 -0.36 -1.08
CA ALA A 115 -15.58 -1.02 -2.37
C ALA A 115 -16.15 -2.45 -2.38
N ALA A 116 -15.91 -3.22 -1.32
CA ALA A 116 -16.45 -4.57 -1.17
C ALA A 116 -17.97 -4.59 -1.23
N ASN A 117 -18.64 -3.70 -0.47
CA ASN A 117 -20.09 -3.59 -0.49
C ASN A 117 -20.61 -3.25 -1.89
N GLY A 118 -19.95 -2.35 -2.61
CA GLY A 118 -20.31 -1.96 -3.98
C GLY A 118 -20.16 -3.10 -4.99
N ALA A 119 -19.17 -3.97 -4.82
CA ALA A 119 -18.95 -5.15 -5.66
C ALA A 119 -19.72 -6.40 -5.20
N GLY A 120 -20.45 -6.36 -4.08
CA GLY A 120 -21.08 -7.54 -3.50
C GLY A 120 -20.09 -8.57 -2.94
N LEU A 121 -18.89 -8.13 -2.54
CA LEU A 121 -17.79 -8.95 -2.07
C LEU A 121 -17.52 -8.76 -0.56
N ARG A 122 -16.66 -9.61 0.00
CA ARG A 122 -16.18 -9.47 1.38
C ARG A 122 -15.02 -8.46 1.45
N ALA A 123 -14.94 -7.70 2.54
CA ALA A 123 -13.93 -6.64 2.68
C ALA A 123 -12.49 -7.18 2.76
N ASP A 124 -12.29 -8.38 3.31
CA ASP A 124 -11.00 -9.06 3.33
C ASP A 124 -10.59 -9.54 1.94
N LEU A 125 -11.54 -9.92 1.08
CA LEU A 125 -11.26 -10.27 -0.30
C LEU A 125 -10.73 -9.07 -1.10
N ILE A 126 -11.28 -7.87 -0.93
CA ILE A 126 -10.73 -6.65 -1.58
C ILE A 126 -9.26 -6.46 -1.22
N ARG A 127 -8.90 -6.64 0.06
CA ARG A 127 -7.51 -6.55 0.50
C ARG A 127 -6.65 -7.66 -0.11
N ALA A 128 -7.12 -8.90 -0.08
CA ALA A 128 -6.42 -10.03 -0.69
C ALA A 128 -6.10 -9.78 -2.17
N ILE A 129 -7.06 -9.24 -2.93
CA ILE A 129 -6.88 -8.88 -4.34
C ILE A 129 -5.81 -7.79 -4.51
N GLU A 130 -5.84 -6.74 -3.69
CA GLU A 130 -4.80 -5.69 -3.67
C GLU A 130 -3.43 -6.20 -3.21
N GLU A 131 -3.42 -7.36 -2.55
CA GLU A 131 -2.24 -8.10 -2.16
C GLU A 131 -1.75 -9.10 -3.22
N GLU A 132 -2.43 -9.14 -4.37
CA GLU A 132 -2.18 -10.05 -5.49
C GLU A 132 -2.48 -11.53 -5.18
N GLU A 133 -3.39 -11.78 -4.25
CA GLU A 133 -3.93 -13.12 -4.04
C GLU A 133 -4.84 -13.54 -5.20
N PRO A 134 -4.84 -14.84 -5.57
CA PRO A 134 -5.65 -15.34 -6.68
C PRO A 134 -7.15 -15.22 -6.40
N THR A 135 -7.90 -14.89 -7.45
CA THR A 135 -9.37 -14.79 -7.44
C THR A 135 -10.02 -15.88 -8.28
N THR A 136 -11.28 -16.16 -7.98
CA THR A 136 -12.18 -16.88 -8.89
C THR A 136 -12.58 -16.00 -10.09
N GLU A 137 -13.16 -16.62 -11.11
CA GLU A 137 -13.66 -15.90 -12.29
C GLU A 137 -14.77 -14.90 -11.93
N ASP A 138 -15.70 -15.30 -11.06
CA ASP A 138 -16.81 -14.46 -10.62
C ASP A 138 -16.32 -13.23 -9.83
N GLU A 139 -15.38 -13.42 -8.90
CA GLU A 139 -14.76 -12.33 -8.14
C GLU A 139 -14.01 -11.37 -9.08
N THR A 140 -13.30 -11.92 -10.07
CA THR A 140 -12.60 -11.13 -11.09
C THR A 140 -13.56 -10.28 -11.90
N ALA A 141 -14.71 -10.83 -12.30
CA ALA A 141 -15.73 -10.12 -13.06
C ALA A 141 -16.34 -8.98 -12.23
N ALA A 142 -16.72 -9.23 -10.98
CA ALA A 142 -17.28 -8.23 -10.08
C ALA A 142 -16.31 -7.05 -9.84
N VAL A 143 -15.02 -7.34 -9.66
CA VAL A 143 -13.99 -6.30 -9.48
C VAL A 143 -13.79 -5.48 -10.75
N LYS A 144 -13.79 -6.11 -11.93
CA LYS A 144 -13.69 -5.39 -13.21
C LYS A 144 -14.88 -4.46 -13.44
N GLU A 145 -16.09 -4.90 -13.08
CA GLU A 145 -17.29 -4.06 -13.14
C GLU A 145 -17.18 -2.86 -12.19
N LEU A 146 -16.73 -3.08 -10.95
CA LEU A 146 -16.50 -1.98 -10.00
C LEU A 146 -15.45 -0.98 -10.53
N ILE A 147 -14.32 -1.46 -11.04
CA ILE A 147 -13.26 -0.61 -11.60
C ILE A 147 -13.84 0.27 -12.73
N ALA A 148 -14.57 -0.34 -13.68
CA ALA A 148 -15.21 0.38 -14.77
C ALA A 148 -16.23 1.44 -14.28
N ALA A 149 -17.02 1.11 -13.25
CA ALA A 149 -17.97 2.04 -12.65
C ALA A 149 -17.31 3.24 -11.94
N LEU A 150 -16.07 3.08 -11.46
CA LEU A 150 -15.28 4.14 -10.82
C LEU A 150 -14.49 4.99 -11.82
N GLY A 151 -14.60 4.72 -13.12
CA GLY A 151 -13.91 5.47 -14.17
C GLY A 151 -12.46 5.05 -14.40
N GLY A 152 -12.11 3.81 -14.04
CA GLY A 152 -10.82 3.18 -14.33
C GLY A 152 -10.97 1.91 -15.15
#